data_AF-A0A2N2KUT4-F1
#
_entry.id   AF-A0A2N2KUT4-F1
#
_cell.length_a   1.000
_cell.length_b   1.000
_cell.length_c   1.000
_cell.angle_alpha   90.00
_cell.angle_beta   90.00
_cell.angle_gamma   90.00
#
_symmetry.space_group_name_H-M   'P 1'
#
loop_
_entity.id
_entity.type
_entity.pdbx_description
1 polymer ?
#
loop_
_entity_poly.entity_id
_entity_poly.type
_entity_poly.pdbx_seq_one_letter_code
_entity_poly.pdbx_strand_id
1 'polypeptide(L)'
;MKKVCLLLIIMCVLSSAFALNRGLGFLRAVAVPGWSQVASGHKYGYAMLASEVGIISTMYYLNNERDILKQDSYEYAIKFAHLNPGEYDNKFYRNLSRYESSGFDANGYNAMVRQTAMTMYPYDPIAQQNYIDDNGYDADKYWYWDNPAHRSQFNKLRNSSQDFDDYASVAVGVLILNHLISGVDYLLFSSRDKSQSEVYFGIKNKEPMLFMNYRW
;
A
#
# COMPACT_ATOMS: atom_id res chain seq x y z
N MET A 1 -11.72 11.60 -20.35
CA MET A 1 -11.17 11.48 -21.73
C MET A 1 -10.00 12.42 -21.99
N LYS A 2 -10.14 13.76 -21.86
CA LYS A 2 -9.03 14.72 -22.10
C LYS A 2 -7.76 14.45 -21.29
N LYS A 3 -7.87 14.03 -20.02
CA LYS A 3 -6.73 13.69 -19.15
C LYS A 3 -5.98 12.41 -19.59
N VAL A 4 -6.69 11.45 -20.18
CA VAL A 4 -6.12 10.18 -20.67
C VAL A 4 -5.38 10.41 -21.99
N CYS A 5 -5.94 11.23 -22.90
CA CYS A 5 -5.23 11.65 -24.11
C CYS A 5 -3.97 12.45 -23.81
N LEU A 6 -3.98 13.32 -22.79
CA LEU A 6 -2.80 14.09 -22.38
C LEU A 6 -1.68 13.16 -21.88
N LEU A 7 -2.02 12.14 -21.09
CA LEU A 7 -1.09 11.12 -20.61
C LEU A 7 -0.49 10.29 -21.76
N LEU A 8 -1.31 9.91 -22.74
CA LEU A 8 -0.85 9.20 -23.95
C LEU A 8 0.05 10.07 -24.83
N ILE A 9 -0.25 11.36 -24.97
CA ILE A 9 0.59 12.30 -25.71
C ILE A 9 1.93 12.51 -24.99
N ILE A 10 1.93 12.59 -23.65
CA ILE A 10 3.16 12.67 -22.86
C ILE A 10 3.99 11.38 -23.01
N MET A 11 3.36 10.20 -23.01
CA MET A 11 4.06 8.94 -23.31
C MET A 11 4.63 8.88 -24.73
N CYS A 12 3.91 9.39 -25.73
CA CYS A 12 4.37 9.41 -27.14
C CYS A 12 5.46 10.46 -27.42
N VAL A 13 5.51 11.55 -26.66
CA VAL A 13 6.58 12.56 -26.81
C VAL A 13 7.87 12.10 -26.16
N LEU A 14 7.80 11.32 -25.07
CA LEU A 14 8.98 10.78 -24.37
C LEU A 14 9.73 9.68 -25.12
N SER A 15 9.15 9.10 -26.18
CA SER A 15 9.77 8.04 -26.99
C SER A 15 10.67 8.55 -28.13
N SER A 16 10.76 9.87 -28.36
CA SER A 16 11.44 10.43 -29.55
C SER A 16 12.81 11.09 -29.32
N ALA A 17 13.39 11.04 -28.12
CA ALA A 17 14.72 11.60 -27.85
C ALA A 17 15.82 10.52 -27.80
N PHE A 18 16.39 10.21 -28.95
CA PHE A 18 17.57 9.36 -29.11
C PHE A 18 18.85 10.18 -28.85
N ALA A 19 19.22 10.29 -27.57
CA ALA A 19 20.59 10.45 -27.08
C ALA A 19 20.54 10.12 -25.58
N LEU A 20 20.97 8.92 -25.19
CA LEU A 20 20.87 8.43 -23.81
C LEU A 20 21.77 9.27 -22.88
N ASN A 21 21.24 10.37 -22.36
CA ASN A 21 21.74 10.93 -21.12
C ASN A 21 21.54 9.85 -20.04
N ARG A 22 22.63 9.41 -19.42
CA ARG A 22 22.63 8.38 -18.36
C ARG A 22 21.58 8.68 -17.28
N GLY A 23 21.35 9.97 -16.98
CA GLY A 23 20.29 10.38 -16.05
C GLY A 23 18.88 10.01 -16.55
N LEU A 24 18.58 10.25 -17.83
CA LEU A 24 17.27 9.93 -18.41
C LEU A 24 17.02 8.42 -18.46
N GLY A 25 18.04 7.62 -18.78
CA GLY A 25 17.92 6.16 -18.76
C GLY A 25 17.74 5.61 -17.34
N PHE A 26 18.40 6.20 -16.34
CA PHE A 26 18.17 5.84 -14.95
C PHE A 26 16.73 6.17 -14.51
N LEU A 27 16.26 7.39 -14.82
CA LEU A 27 14.89 7.80 -14.50
C LEU A 27 13.85 6.89 -15.16
N ARG A 28 14.06 6.47 -16.41
CA ARG A 28 13.17 5.51 -17.09
C ARG A 28 13.15 4.15 -16.40
N ALA A 29 14.30 3.65 -15.96
CA ALA A 29 14.42 2.36 -15.26
C ALA A 29 13.75 2.40 -13.89
N VAL A 30 13.90 3.51 -13.16
CA VAL A 30 13.23 3.72 -11.87
C VAL A 30 11.75 4.01 -12.04
N ALA A 31 11.32 4.66 -13.12
CA ALA A 31 9.90 4.96 -13.33
C ALA A 31 9.10 3.71 -13.68
N VAL A 32 9.65 2.86 -14.55
CA VAL A 32 9.05 1.59 -14.93
C VAL A 32 10.16 0.52 -15.00
N PRO A 33 10.17 -0.42 -14.06
CA PRO A 33 11.16 -1.49 -14.03
C PRO A 33 11.23 -2.24 -15.36
N GLY A 34 12.43 -2.34 -15.91
CA GLY A 34 12.68 -3.03 -17.18
C GLY A 34 12.58 -2.17 -18.44
N TRP A 35 12.09 -0.92 -18.36
CA TRP A 35 12.02 -0.04 -19.54
C TRP A 35 13.40 0.15 -20.15
N SER A 36 14.37 0.64 -19.38
CA SER A 36 15.69 0.93 -19.92
C SER A 36 16.46 -0.32 -20.32
N GLN A 37 16.23 -1.44 -19.64
CA GLN A 37 16.79 -2.75 -19.99
C GLN A 37 16.32 -3.18 -21.38
N VAL A 38 15.00 -3.17 -21.63
CA VAL A 38 14.43 -3.50 -22.94
C VAL A 38 14.90 -2.51 -24.01
N ALA A 39 14.92 -1.20 -23.70
CA ALA A 39 15.38 -0.17 -24.62
C ALA A 39 16.87 -0.33 -24.98
N SER A 40 17.68 -0.90 -24.09
CA SER A 40 19.08 -1.24 -24.31
C SER A 40 19.28 -2.67 -24.84
N GLY A 41 18.22 -3.38 -25.27
CA GLY A 41 18.31 -4.70 -25.90
C GLY A 41 18.40 -5.89 -24.93
N HIS A 42 18.30 -5.67 -23.63
CA HIS A 42 18.39 -6.72 -22.62
C HIS A 42 17.05 -7.44 -22.44
N LYS A 43 16.99 -8.72 -22.87
CA LYS A 43 15.75 -9.54 -22.84
C LYS A 43 15.17 -9.73 -21.44
N TYR A 44 16.00 -9.75 -20.39
CA TYR A 44 15.52 -9.88 -19.01
C TYR A 44 14.70 -8.67 -18.55
N GLY A 45 14.77 -7.53 -19.24
CA GLY A 45 13.91 -6.37 -18.96
C GLY A 45 12.41 -6.68 -19.11
N TYR A 46 12.04 -7.62 -19.99
CA TYR A 46 10.64 -8.07 -20.08
C TYR A 46 10.17 -8.79 -18.82
N ALA A 47 11.05 -9.49 -18.11
CA ALA A 47 10.71 -10.12 -16.83
C ALA A 47 10.48 -9.07 -15.74
N MET A 48 11.23 -7.96 -15.74
CA MET A 48 11.02 -6.83 -14.83
C MET A 48 9.70 -6.10 -15.11
N LEU A 49 9.33 -5.95 -16.39
CA LEU A 49 8.01 -5.40 -16.76
C LEU A 49 6.88 -6.33 -16.34
N ALA A 50 7.05 -7.64 -16.50
CA ALA A 50 6.07 -8.63 -16.08
C ALA A 50 5.93 -8.66 -14.55
N SER A 51 7.03 -8.56 -13.80
CA SER A 51 6.97 -8.48 -12.33
C SER A 51 6.25 -7.22 -11.87
N GLU A 52 6.49 -6.08 -12.52
CA GLU A 52 5.81 -4.82 -12.24
C GLU A 52 4.28 -4.95 -12.37
N VAL A 53 3.80 -5.49 -13.50
CA VAL A 53 2.37 -5.75 -13.72
C VAL A 53 1.82 -6.72 -12.67
N GLY A 54 2.59 -7.77 -12.32
CA GLY A 54 2.21 -8.73 -11.29
C GLY A 54 2.06 -8.11 -9.90
N ILE A 55 3.00 -7.26 -9.50
CA ILE A 55 2.98 -6.57 -8.20
C ILE A 55 1.80 -5.59 -8.15
N ILE A 56 1.61 -4.75 -9.17
CA ILE A 56 0.48 -3.80 -9.23
C ILE A 56 -0.86 -4.54 -9.19
N SER A 57 -1.00 -5.63 -9.95
CA SER A 57 -2.23 -6.44 -9.97
C SER A 57 -2.49 -7.08 -8.60
N THR A 58 -1.45 -7.56 -7.94
CA THR A 58 -1.53 -8.11 -6.58
C THR A 58 -1.95 -7.03 -5.58
N MET A 59 -1.35 -5.84 -5.63
CA MET A 59 -1.75 -4.71 -4.78
C MET A 59 -3.22 -4.35 -4.98
N TYR A 60 -3.69 -4.28 -6.22
CA TYR A 60 -5.09 -4.00 -6.52
C TYR A 60 -6.02 -5.06 -5.92
N TYR A 61 -5.69 -6.35 -6.10
CA TYR A 61 -6.44 -7.45 -5.52
C TYR A 61 -6.51 -7.37 -3.99
N LEU A 62 -5.37 -7.17 -3.33
CA LEU A 62 -5.30 -7.11 -1.86
C LEU A 62 -6.11 -5.93 -1.29
N ASN A 63 -6.03 -4.75 -1.92
CA ASN A 63 -6.82 -3.59 -1.50
C ASN A 63 -8.33 -3.83 -1.69
N ASN A 64 -8.72 -4.44 -2.81
CA ASN A 64 -10.12 -4.75 -3.07
C ASN A 64 -10.67 -5.76 -2.05
N GLU A 65 -9.92 -6.82 -1.75
CA GLU A 65 -10.33 -7.83 -0.78
C GLU A 65 -10.41 -7.27 0.64
N ARG A 66 -9.45 -6.41 1.04
CA ARG A 66 -9.53 -5.64 2.29
C ARG A 66 -10.85 -4.89 2.39
N ASP A 67 -11.21 -4.15 1.34
CA ASP A 67 -12.40 -3.28 1.33
C ASP A 67 -13.70 -4.09 1.36
N ILE A 68 -13.75 -5.22 0.64
CA ILE A 68 -14.87 -6.18 0.71
C ILE A 68 -15.02 -6.70 2.13
N LEU A 69 -13.96 -7.23 2.74
CA LEU A 69 -14.02 -7.79 4.10
C LEU A 69 -14.36 -6.74 5.16
N LYS A 70 -13.90 -5.50 4.95
CA LYS A 70 -14.25 -4.37 5.81
C LYS A 70 -15.75 -4.09 5.72
N GLN A 71 -16.31 -4.03 4.51
CA GLN A 71 -17.73 -3.84 4.28
C GLN A 71 -18.56 -5.01 4.84
N ASP A 72 -18.17 -6.24 4.56
CA ASP A 72 -18.83 -7.44 5.08
C ASP A 72 -18.86 -7.44 6.60
N SER A 73 -17.75 -7.05 7.26
CA SER A 73 -17.73 -6.93 8.73
C SER A 73 -18.73 -5.90 9.25
N TYR A 74 -18.89 -4.77 8.55
CA TYR A 74 -19.83 -3.73 8.94
C TYR A 74 -21.28 -4.17 8.74
N GLU A 75 -21.61 -4.76 7.58
CA GLU A 75 -22.94 -5.29 7.30
C GLU A 75 -23.31 -6.44 8.26
N TYR A 76 -22.32 -7.27 8.62
CA TYR A 76 -22.50 -8.32 9.61
C TYR A 76 -22.85 -7.75 10.99
N ALA A 77 -22.21 -6.65 11.40
CA ALA A 77 -22.54 -5.97 12.65
C ALA A 77 -23.93 -5.31 12.62
N ILE A 78 -24.34 -4.71 11.51
CA ILE A 78 -25.72 -4.21 11.35
C ILE A 78 -26.72 -5.35 11.59
N LYS A 79 -26.46 -6.51 11.00
CA LYS A 79 -27.38 -7.64 11.03
C LYS A 79 -27.45 -8.35 12.38
N PHE A 80 -26.31 -8.61 13.02
CA PHE A 80 -26.21 -9.50 14.19
C PHE A 80 -25.80 -8.79 15.48
N ALA A 81 -25.38 -7.52 15.40
CA ALA A 81 -25.14 -6.65 16.56
C ALA A 81 -26.20 -5.55 16.70
N HIS A 82 -27.19 -5.53 15.80
CA HIS A 82 -28.21 -4.47 15.68
C HIS A 82 -27.60 -3.07 15.64
N LEU A 83 -26.41 -2.96 15.02
CA LEU A 83 -25.71 -1.68 14.89
C LEU A 83 -26.53 -0.74 14.01
N ASN A 84 -26.77 0.47 14.48
CA ASN A 84 -27.39 1.50 13.65
C ASN A 84 -26.51 1.79 12.41
N PRO A 85 -27.08 1.95 11.22
CA PRO A 85 -26.29 2.36 10.06
C PRO A 85 -25.67 3.75 10.28
N GLY A 86 -24.37 3.88 10.05
CA GLY A 86 -23.65 5.13 10.27
C GLY A 86 -22.14 5.00 10.04
N GLU A 87 -21.43 6.11 10.22
CA GLU A 87 -19.97 6.13 10.18
C GLU A 87 -19.42 6.06 11.61
N TYR A 88 -18.51 5.12 11.84
CA TYR A 88 -17.91 4.87 13.14
C TYR A 88 -16.39 4.89 13.05
N ASP A 89 -15.74 5.37 14.10
CA ASP A 89 -14.28 5.43 14.16
C ASP A 89 -13.67 4.05 14.51
N ASN A 90 -12.35 3.93 14.38
CA ASN A 90 -11.67 2.67 14.69
C ASN A 90 -11.73 2.33 16.20
N LYS A 91 -11.87 3.32 17.08
CA LYS A 91 -12.04 3.08 18.53
C LYS A 91 -13.36 2.36 18.78
N PHE A 92 -14.44 2.82 18.15
CA PHE A 92 -15.77 2.20 18.22
C PHE A 92 -15.71 0.75 17.74
N TYR A 93 -15.18 0.49 16.55
CA TYR A 93 -15.11 -0.86 16.04
C TYR A 93 -14.25 -1.81 16.90
N ARG A 94 -13.21 -1.28 17.56
CA ARG A 94 -12.42 -2.04 18.53
C ARG A 94 -13.20 -2.34 19.82
N ASN A 95 -14.11 -1.47 20.23
CA ASN A 95 -15.00 -1.76 21.35
C ASN A 95 -16.08 -2.77 20.94
N LEU A 96 -16.68 -2.59 19.75
CA LEU A 96 -17.63 -3.52 19.15
C LEU A 96 -17.06 -4.96 19.02
N SER A 97 -15.77 -5.12 18.72
CA SER A 97 -15.11 -6.43 18.67
C SER A 97 -14.89 -7.10 20.03
N ARG A 98 -14.84 -6.30 21.10
CA ARG A 98 -14.44 -6.74 22.45
C ARG A 98 -15.62 -7.01 23.37
N TYR A 99 -16.65 -6.18 23.32
CA TYR A 99 -17.78 -6.22 24.25
C TYR A 99 -19.02 -6.80 23.58
N GLU A 100 -19.84 -7.51 24.34
CA GLU A 100 -21.10 -8.08 23.84
C GLU A 100 -22.14 -6.99 23.55
N SER A 101 -22.03 -5.84 24.22
CA SER A 101 -22.92 -4.70 24.02
C SER A 101 -22.18 -3.38 24.26
N SER A 102 -22.80 -2.27 23.85
CA SER A 102 -22.38 -0.95 24.32
C SER A 102 -22.93 -0.60 25.70
N GLY A 103 -23.96 -1.31 26.17
CA GLY A 103 -24.79 -0.94 27.31
C GLY A 103 -24.16 -1.18 28.69
N PHE A 104 -25.01 -1.04 29.72
CA PHE A 104 -24.66 -1.29 31.13
C PHE A 104 -24.95 -2.73 31.57
N ASP A 105 -25.28 -3.62 30.64
CA ASP A 105 -25.46 -5.05 30.88
C ASP A 105 -24.13 -5.80 31.08
N ALA A 106 -24.22 -7.09 31.40
CA ALA A 106 -23.05 -7.92 31.66
C ALA A 106 -22.17 -8.02 30.40
N ASN A 107 -20.86 -7.73 30.55
CA ASN A 107 -19.89 -7.62 29.46
C ASN A 107 -20.16 -6.47 28.47
N GLY A 108 -20.96 -5.47 28.86
CA GLY A 108 -21.16 -4.24 28.10
C GLY A 108 -20.02 -3.24 28.28
N TYR A 109 -19.77 -2.42 27.25
CA TYR A 109 -18.75 -1.37 27.30
C TYR A 109 -19.05 -0.31 28.36
N ASN A 110 -20.28 0.23 28.41
CA ASN A 110 -20.65 1.25 29.39
C ASN A 110 -20.64 0.69 30.82
N ALA A 111 -20.89 -0.61 31.02
CA ALA A 111 -20.70 -1.26 32.32
C ALA A 111 -19.22 -1.17 32.78
N MET A 112 -18.27 -1.42 31.88
CA MET A 112 -16.84 -1.25 32.16
C MET A 112 -16.47 0.21 32.44
N VAL A 113 -17.02 1.17 31.67
CA VAL A 113 -16.81 2.61 31.91
C VAL A 113 -17.32 3.02 33.29
N ARG A 114 -18.52 2.57 33.68
CA ARG A 114 -19.08 2.82 35.01
C ARG A 114 -18.21 2.22 36.12
N GLN A 115 -17.76 0.97 35.98
CA GLN A 115 -16.89 0.34 36.97
C GLN A 115 -15.57 1.12 37.14
N THR A 116 -15.06 1.65 36.03
CA THR A 116 -13.86 2.48 36.01
C THR A 116 -14.12 3.82 36.73
N ALA A 117 -15.25 4.47 36.46
CA ALA A 117 -15.68 5.69 37.14
C ALA A 117 -15.76 5.51 38.66
N MET A 118 -16.41 4.43 39.11
CA MET A 118 -16.54 4.09 40.54
C MET A 118 -15.18 3.84 41.20
N THR A 119 -14.23 3.26 40.47
CA THR A 119 -12.86 3.02 40.96
C THR A 119 -12.06 4.32 41.07
N MET A 120 -12.17 5.22 40.10
CA MET A 120 -11.44 6.48 40.09
C MET A 120 -12.01 7.52 41.07
N TYR A 121 -13.34 7.53 41.25
CA TYR A 121 -14.06 8.56 42.00
C TYR A 121 -14.98 7.97 43.07
N PRO A 122 -14.48 7.15 44.03
CA PRO A 122 -15.31 6.30 44.90
C PRO A 122 -16.34 7.02 45.76
N TYR A 123 -16.15 8.31 46.04
CA TYR A 123 -17.03 9.12 46.90
C TYR A 123 -17.56 10.39 46.21
N ASP A 124 -17.41 10.50 44.89
CA ASP A 124 -17.87 11.66 44.13
C ASP A 124 -18.81 11.21 42.99
N PRO A 125 -20.14 11.12 43.26
CA PRO A 125 -21.11 10.72 42.26
C PRO A 125 -21.18 11.64 41.05
N ILE A 126 -20.86 12.92 41.22
CA ILE A 126 -20.88 13.90 40.11
C ILE A 126 -19.69 13.64 39.18
N ALA A 127 -18.49 13.45 39.74
CA ALA A 127 -17.33 13.08 38.95
C ALA A 127 -17.48 11.70 38.27
N GLN A 128 -18.14 10.74 38.93
CA GLN A 128 -18.48 9.46 38.30
C GLN A 128 -19.38 9.64 37.08
N GLN A 129 -20.45 10.43 37.20
CA GLN A 129 -21.39 10.67 36.10
C GLN A 129 -20.71 11.40 34.95
N ASN A 130 -19.95 12.46 35.23
CA ASN A 130 -19.19 13.19 34.20
C ASN A 130 -18.25 12.25 33.43
N TYR A 131 -17.56 11.35 34.14
CA TYR A 131 -16.69 10.36 33.47
C TYR A 131 -17.49 9.42 32.56
N ILE A 132 -18.66 8.96 33.00
CA ILE A 132 -19.54 8.10 32.19
C ILE A 132 -20.03 8.85 30.95
N ASP A 133 -20.46 10.09 31.09
CA ASP A 133 -20.95 10.92 29.98
C ASP A 133 -19.83 11.20 28.96
N ASP A 134 -18.60 11.41 29.43
CA ASP A 134 -17.44 11.70 28.57
C ASP A 134 -16.88 10.45 27.84
N ASN A 135 -17.10 9.24 28.39
CA ASN A 135 -16.43 8.02 27.92
C ASN A 135 -17.37 6.91 27.45
N GLY A 136 -18.64 6.97 27.81
CA GLY A 136 -19.67 6.02 27.41
C GLY A 136 -20.17 6.23 25.98
N TYR A 137 -20.95 5.28 25.50
CA TYR A 137 -21.72 5.41 24.27
C TYR A 137 -23.19 5.70 24.57
N ASP A 138 -23.74 6.67 23.85
CA ASP A 138 -25.17 7.00 23.89
C ASP A 138 -26.00 6.02 23.06
N ALA A 139 -27.32 6.24 23.06
CA ALA A 139 -28.30 5.38 22.38
C ALA A 139 -28.13 5.34 20.85
N ASP A 140 -27.57 6.39 20.24
CA ASP A 140 -27.27 6.45 18.80
C ASP A 140 -26.18 5.43 18.38
N LYS A 141 -25.27 5.13 19.31
CA LYS A 141 -24.14 4.21 19.20
C LYS A 141 -24.39 2.89 19.92
N TYR A 142 -25.67 2.56 20.17
CA TYR A 142 -26.02 1.30 20.82
C TYR A 142 -25.77 0.10 19.89
N TRP A 143 -25.21 -0.97 20.46
CA TRP A 143 -25.14 -2.29 19.82
C TRP A 143 -25.30 -3.39 20.87
N TYR A 144 -25.76 -4.56 20.43
CA TYR A 144 -25.80 -5.78 21.21
C TYR A 144 -25.67 -6.99 20.29
N TRP A 145 -24.66 -7.84 20.52
CA TRP A 145 -24.47 -9.07 19.77
C TRP A 145 -25.49 -10.12 20.17
N ASP A 146 -26.21 -10.68 19.18
CA ASP A 146 -27.18 -11.76 19.40
C ASP A 146 -26.60 -12.94 20.20
N ASN A 147 -25.31 -13.25 19.97
CA ASN A 147 -24.53 -14.17 20.80
C ASN A 147 -23.01 -13.98 20.55
N PRO A 148 -22.15 -14.53 21.44
CA PRO A 148 -20.69 -14.42 21.31
C PRO A 148 -20.09 -15.02 20.03
N ALA A 149 -20.77 -15.98 19.38
CA ALA A 149 -20.28 -16.57 18.14
C ALA A 149 -20.37 -15.58 16.97
N HIS A 150 -21.41 -14.73 16.92
CA HIS A 150 -21.50 -13.66 15.93
C HIS A 150 -20.39 -12.61 16.12
N ARG A 151 -20.12 -12.21 17.37
CA ARG A 151 -18.99 -11.31 17.65
C ARG A 151 -17.65 -11.93 17.23
N SER A 152 -17.45 -13.23 17.47
CA SER A 152 -16.26 -13.94 17.01
C SER A 152 -16.16 -13.96 15.48
N GLN A 153 -17.27 -14.18 14.78
CA GLN A 153 -17.30 -14.16 13.31
C GLN A 153 -17.00 -12.78 12.74
N PHE A 154 -17.56 -11.72 13.34
CA PHE A 154 -17.21 -10.34 13.02
C PHE A 154 -15.72 -10.07 13.20
N ASN A 155 -15.12 -10.55 14.30
CA ASN A 155 -13.69 -10.41 14.53
C ASN A 155 -12.85 -11.12 13.48
N LYS A 156 -13.28 -12.30 13.00
CA LYS A 156 -12.60 -12.99 11.90
C LYS A 156 -12.59 -12.15 10.63
N LEU A 157 -13.74 -11.61 10.22
CA LEU A 157 -13.84 -10.74 9.04
C LEU A 157 -12.94 -9.52 9.15
N ARG A 158 -12.95 -8.85 10.32
CA ARG A 158 -12.09 -7.69 10.57
C ARG A 158 -10.61 -8.02 10.58
N ASN A 159 -10.23 -9.11 11.23
CA ASN A 159 -8.83 -9.53 11.27
C ASN A 159 -8.34 -9.89 9.87
N SER A 160 -9.14 -10.62 9.08
CA SER A 160 -8.81 -10.91 7.68
C SER A 160 -8.68 -9.63 6.85
N SER A 161 -9.57 -8.65 7.02
CA SER A 161 -9.41 -7.33 6.37
C SER A 161 -8.07 -6.68 6.73
N GLN A 162 -7.68 -6.70 8.01
CA GLN A 162 -6.39 -6.18 8.45
C GLN A 162 -5.20 -6.96 7.87
N ASP A 163 -5.28 -8.29 7.79
CA ASP A 163 -4.24 -9.13 7.17
C ASP A 163 -4.03 -8.73 5.70
N PHE A 164 -5.11 -8.47 4.95
CA PHE A 164 -5.02 -8.00 3.56
C PHE A 164 -4.42 -6.59 3.44
N ASP A 165 -4.68 -5.69 4.40
CA ASP A 165 -4.05 -4.37 4.46
C ASP A 165 -2.54 -4.46 4.73
N ASP A 166 -2.14 -5.37 5.62
CA ASP A 166 -0.74 -5.65 5.93
C ASP A 166 -0.03 -6.25 4.69
N TYR A 167 -0.67 -7.20 4.00
CA TYR A 167 -0.14 -7.75 2.75
C TYR A 167 -0.02 -6.69 1.64
N ALA A 168 -1.00 -5.80 1.51
CA ALA A 168 -0.93 -4.69 0.56
C ALA A 168 0.27 -3.76 0.87
N SER A 169 0.52 -3.49 2.16
CA SER A 169 1.67 -2.71 2.61
C SER A 169 3.00 -3.40 2.28
N VAL A 170 3.09 -4.72 2.44
CA VAL A 170 4.26 -5.50 1.99
C VAL A 170 4.44 -5.41 0.48
N ALA A 171 3.37 -5.53 -0.31
CA ALA A 171 3.42 -5.44 -1.76
C ALA A 171 3.92 -4.06 -2.24
N VAL A 172 3.56 -2.97 -1.56
CA VAL A 172 4.14 -1.63 -1.79
C VAL A 172 5.66 -1.65 -1.59
N GLY A 173 6.15 -2.29 -0.52
CA GLY A 173 7.59 -2.43 -0.26
C GLY A 173 8.30 -3.20 -1.39
N VAL A 174 7.68 -4.29 -1.86
CA VAL A 174 8.20 -5.09 -3.00
C VAL A 174 8.23 -4.26 -4.29
N LEU A 175 7.20 -3.43 -4.54
CA LEU A 175 7.15 -2.52 -5.68
C LEU A 175 8.34 -1.56 -5.65
N ILE A 176 8.56 -0.86 -4.53
CA ILE A 176 9.68 0.08 -4.38
C ILE A 176 11.02 -0.63 -4.63
N LEU A 177 11.20 -1.85 -4.09
CA LEU A 177 12.40 -2.63 -4.31
C LEU A 177 12.60 -2.99 -5.80
N ASN A 178 11.53 -3.35 -6.52
CA ASN A 178 11.57 -3.64 -7.96
C ASN A 178 12.10 -2.43 -8.76
N HIS A 179 11.64 -1.22 -8.41
CA HIS A 179 12.09 0.04 -9.01
C HIS A 179 13.56 0.36 -8.71
N LEU A 180 13.99 0.17 -7.47
CA LEU A 180 15.38 0.39 -7.07
C LEU A 180 16.34 -0.58 -7.76
N ILE A 181 15.98 -1.87 -7.82
CA ILE A 181 16.78 -2.90 -8.50
C ILE A 181 16.93 -2.54 -9.99
N SER A 182 15.84 -2.17 -10.66
CA SER A 182 15.91 -1.80 -12.08
C SER A 182 16.77 -0.55 -12.33
N GLY A 183 16.68 0.46 -11.46
CA GLY A 183 17.53 1.65 -11.51
C GLY A 183 19.01 1.34 -11.32
N VAL A 184 19.36 0.56 -10.30
CA VAL A 184 20.75 0.16 -10.01
C VAL A 184 21.31 -0.70 -11.15
N ASP A 185 20.54 -1.68 -11.64
CA ASP A 185 20.92 -2.51 -12.78
C ASP A 185 21.26 -1.64 -14.00
N TYR A 186 20.40 -0.67 -14.33
CA TYR A 186 20.69 0.28 -15.41
C TYR A 186 22.00 1.02 -15.22
N LEU A 187 22.30 1.53 -14.01
CA LEU A 187 23.55 2.24 -13.76
C LEU A 187 24.79 1.35 -13.94
N LEU A 188 24.67 0.05 -13.63
CA LEU A 188 25.76 -0.91 -13.75
C LEU A 188 26.07 -1.23 -15.22
N PHE A 189 25.08 -1.59 -16.04
CA PHE A 189 25.36 -1.95 -17.44
C PHE A 189 25.57 -0.72 -18.34
N SER A 190 24.87 0.40 -18.12
CA SER A 190 25.07 1.63 -18.91
C SER A 190 26.47 2.22 -18.78
N SER A 191 27.18 1.91 -17.70
CA SER A 191 28.59 2.28 -17.52
C SER A 191 29.54 1.39 -18.32
N ARG A 192 29.15 0.13 -18.55
CA ARG A 192 29.93 -0.87 -19.29
C ARG A 192 29.74 -0.72 -20.81
N ASP A 193 28.53 -0.43 -21.26
CA ASP A 193 28.21 -0.23 -22.68
C ASP A 193 28.83 1.04 -23.28
N LYS A 194 29.28 1.99 -22.44
CA LYS A 194 30.03 3.17 -22.91
C LYS A 194 31.39 2.84 -23.54
N SER A 195 31.92 1.63 -23.39
CA SER A 195 33.24 1.26 -23.94
C SER A 195 33.23 0.89 -25.43
N GLN A 196 32.10 0.96 -26.14
CA GLN A 196 32.00 0.43 -27.51
C GLN A 196 32.33 1.40 -28.65
N SER A 197 33.09 2.46 -28.39
CA SER A 197 33.77 3.23 -29.43
C SER A 197 35.02 3.87 -28.84
N GLU A 198 36.09 3.10 -28.72
CA GLU A 198 37.39 3.67 -28.36
C GLU A 198 37.98 4.33 -29.60
N VAL A 199 37.89 5.66 -29.62
CA VAL A 199 38.70 6.49 -30.51
C VAL A 199 39.94 6.90 -29.73
N TYR A 200 41.09 6.36 -30.09
CA TYR A 200 42.36 6.68 -29.44
C TYR A 200 43.42 7.05 -30.48
N PHE A 201 44.32 7.95 -30.08
CA PHE A 201 45.49 8.28 -30.86
C PHE A 201 46.63 7.34 -30.51
N GLY A 202 47.28 6.77 -31.52
CA GLY A 202 48.47 5.96 -31.35
C GLY A 202 49.49 6.25 -32.45
N ILE A 203 50.72 5.80 -32.26
CA ILE A 203 51.78 5.96 -33.25
C ILE A 203 52.10 4.61 -33.85
N LYS A 204 52.05 4.51 -35.19
CA LYS A 204 52.53 3.34 -35.94
C LYS A 204 53.52 3.84 -36.98
N ASN A 205 54.70 3.22 -37.05
CA ASN A 205 55.77 3.62 -37.97
C ASN A 205 56.15 5.11 -37.93
N LYS A 206 56.13 5.72 -36.73
CA LYS A 206 56.42 7.16 -36.50
C LYS A 206 55.39 8.14 -37.06
N GLU A 207 54.23 7.67 -37.51
CA GLU A 207 53.11 8.52 -37.92
C GLU A 207 51.98 8.46 -36.87
N PRO A 208 51.41 9.62 -36.47
CA PRO A 208 50.25 9.65 -35.59
C PRO A 208 49.02 9.16 -36.37
N MET A 209 48.35 8.14 -35.84
CA MET A 209 47.14 7.57 -36.41
C MET A 209 45.99 7.62 -35.41
N LEU A 210 44.79 7.85 -35.94
CA LEU A 210 43.54 7.73 -35.22
C LEU A 210 43.04 6.30 -35.34
N PHE A 211 42.94 5.58 -34.23
CA PHE A 211 42.38 4.25 -34.17
C PHE A 211 40.92 4.33 -33.72
N MET A 212 40.05 3.61 -34.43
CA MET A 212 38.66 3.43 -34.04
C MET A 212 38.43 1.92 -33.90
N ASN A 213 38.20 1.47 -32.67
CA ASN A 213 37.74 0.10 -32.44
C ASN A 213 36.22 0.08 -32.42
N TYR A 214 35.64 -0.68 -33.34
CA TYR A 214 34.21 -0.96 -33.42
C TYR A 214 34.02 -2.47 -33.45
N ARG A 215 33.26 -3.02 -32.50
CA ARG A 215 32.84 -4.43 -32.51
C ARG A 215 31.43 -4.49 -33.09
N TRP A 216 31.29 -5.21 -34.22
CA TRP A 216 30.00 -5.68 -34.74
C TRP A 216 29.52 -6.90 -33.95
#